data_AF-A0A7R8NTQ6-F1
#
_entry.id   AF-A0A7R8NTQ6-F1
#
_cell.length_a   1.000
_cell.length_b   1.000
_cell.length_c   1.000
_cell.angle_alpha   90.00
_cell.angle_beta   90.00
_cell.angle_gamma   90.00
#
_symmetry.space_group_name_H-M   'P 1'
#
loop_
_entity.id
_entity.type
_entity.pdbx_description
1 polymer ?
#
loop_
_entity_poly.entity_id
_entity_poly.type
_entity_poly.pdbx_seq_one_letter_code
_entity_poly.pdbx_strand_id
1 'polypeptide(L)'
;MVVPGAMSDARGWEGVAAAIGAWPSVAVVNRRGRTPSGPLTSTYSLRAEVEDLGVVLDAFPGTEALFGWSYGGLIALLAAGERPLPHVIAYEPVIRPFGLDVLPDLRAAEEAGDLDAVVGIVHRRIAGLDAAVVEALRADREGWEALRRLAGPACAELAALNGDAVPEALAGRADRVDLIVGELNRGRAPYGRPSRRSPGGWRAPRSTYSLVRGMWPISRRRGSSPGRSTAWPPSEPTLRPLSDGLRTTFRPLDAVSAAFSARSARRPDMRWRADRQRLGTDHRVRVRARARFPDLPVPRRNTMTTSISDPVVERFVAAVNAGDETAFTAVLTEDATMSDDGSERDLAAWTEKEIFSPKANGRMDVVQASDDGRTLVVDYTNDTWGTMRTRWSFTVTGDRISRFETGQAPA
;
A
#
# COMPACT_ATOMS: atom_id res chain seq x y z
N MET A 1 11.25 -17.39 8.13
CA MET A 1 12.09 -16.45 7.35
C MET A 1 11.37 -15.12 7.22
N VAL A 2 12.09 -14.00 7.35
CA VAL A 2 11.56 -12.64 7.29
C VAL A 2 12.11 -11.93 6.05
N VAL A 3 11.23 -11.31 5.28
CA VAL A 3 11.54 -10.48 4.11
C VAL A 3 11.17 -9.02 4.43
N PRO A 4 12.16 -8.16 4.73
CA PRO A 4 11.92 -6.75 4.98
C PRO A 4 11.32 -5.99 3.79
N GLY A 5 10.68 -4.86 4.10
CA GLY A 5 10.10 -3.94 3.13
C GLY A 5 11.13 -3.04 2.44
N ALA A 6 10.63 -2.02 1.74
CA ALA A 6 11.48 -0.94 1.23
C ALA A 6 12.11 -0.17 2.41
N MET A 7 13.25 0.48 2.14
CA MET A 7 14.02 1.24 3.14
C MET A 7 14.32 0.47 4.44
N SER A 8 14.56 -0.84 4.35
CA SER A 8 14.84 -1.70 5.49
C SER A 8 15.87 -2.76 5.14
N ASP A 9 16.63 -3.21 6.15
CA ASP A 9 17.60 -4.30 6.07
C ASP A 9 17.41 -5.31 7.21
N ALA A 10 18.24 -6.36 7.25
CA ALA A 10 18.17 -7.37 8.29
C ALA A 10 18.57 -6.85 9.69
N ARG A 11 19.46 -5.84 9.75
CA ARG A 11 19.92 -5.27 11.02
C ARG A 11 18.80 -4.50 11.72
N GLY A 12 18.04 -3.70 10.98
CA GLY A 12 16.86 -2.99 11.51
C GLY A 12 15.75 -3.93 12.02
N TRP A 13 15.77 -5.19 11.63
CA TRP A 13 14.79 -6.20 12.04
C TRP A 13 15.25 -7.10 13.18
N GLU A 14 16.45 -6.90 13.74
CA GLU A 14 16.98 -7.72 14.84
C GLU A 14 16.04 -7.76 16.05
N GLY A 15 15.55 -6.59 16.49
CA GLY A 15 14.63 -6.51 17.62
C GLY A 15 13.30 -7.23 17.37
N VAL A 16 12.77 -7.15 16.15
CA VAL A 16 11.54 -7.87 15.77
C VAL A 16 11.80 -9.37 15.73
N ALA A 17 12.91 -9.80 15.12
CA ALA A 17 13.29 -11.20 15.05
C ALA A 17 13.47 -11.82 16.45
N ALA A 18 14.10 -11.09 17.38
CA ALA A 18 14.26 -11.51 18.76
C ALA A 18 12.94 -11.59 19.54
N ALA A 19 11.97 -10.73 19.21
CA ALA A 19 10.64 -10.74 19.85
C ALA A 19 9.73 -11.88 19.35
N ILE A 20 10.04 -12.53 18.23
CA ILE A 20 9.26 -13.66 17.73
C ILE A 20 9.62 -14.92 18.53
N GLY A 21 8.94 -15.11 19.66
CA GLY A 21 9.07 -16.31 20.51
C GLY A 21 8.29 -17.53 20.00
N ALA A 22 7.42 -17.35 19.00
CA ALA A 22 6.61 -18.44 18.45
C ALA A 22 7.36 -19.34 17.47
N TRP A 23 8.54 -18.93 16.98
CA TRP A 23 9.34 -19.69 16.01
C TRP A 23 10.63 -20.18 16.66
N PRO A 24 11.08 -21.41 16.34
CA PRO A 24 12.31 -21.96 16.90
C PRO A 24 13.57 -21.20 16.43
N SER A 25 13.50 -20.56 15.27
CA SER A 25 14.56 -19.71 14.73
C SER A 25 14.01 -18.69 13.74
N VAL A 26 14.71 -17.56 13.60
CA VAL A 26 14.35 -16.49 12.66
C VAL A 26 15.56 -16.10 11.84
N ALA A 27 15.43 -16.24 10.51
CA ALA A 27 16.36 -15.70 9.54
C ALA A 27 15.74 -14.47 8.87
N VAL A 28 16.49 -13.38 8.76
CA VAL A 28 16.06 -12.14 8.10
C VAL A 28 16.91 -11.91 6.86
N VAL A 29 16.26 -11.65 5.73
CA VAL A 29 16.92 -11.48 4.44
C VAL A 29 17.40 -10.04 4.24
N ASN A 30 18.67 -9.86 3.86
CA ASN A 30 19.11 -8.63 3.19
C ASN A 30 18.79 -8.74 1.70
N ARG A 31 17.78 -8.00 1.25
CA ARG A 31 17.40 -7.95 -0.17
C ARG A 31 18.51 -7.32 -1.01
N ARG A 32 18.50 -7.55 -2.32
CA ARG A 32 19.40 -6.84 -3.25
C ARG A 32 19.34 -5.32 -3.02
N GLY A 33 20.49 -4.67 -3.13
CA GLY A 33 20.68 -3.27 -2.77
C GLY A 33 20.92 -3.00 -1.29
N ARG A 34 20.99 -4.03 -0.44
CA ARG A 34 21.32 -3.90 0.97
C ARG A 34 22.55 -4.74 1.28
N THR A 35 23.49 -4.18 2.02
CA THR A 35 24.67 -4.92 2.50
C THR A 35 24.22 -6.10 3.38
N PRO A 36 24.78 -7.30 3.22
CA PRO A 36 25.92 -7.67 2.36
C PRO A 36 25.53 -8.17 0.95
N SER A 37 24.25 -8.13 0.60
CA SER A 37 23.78 -8.48 -0.74
C SER A 37 24.29 -7.47 -1.78
N GLY A 38 24.41 -7.94 -3.03
CA GLY A 38 24.92 -7.12 -4.13
C GLY A 38 24.03 -5.91 -4.45
N PRO A 39 24.54 -4.94 -5.21
CA PRO A 39 23.78 -3.76 -5.63
C PRO A 39 22.64 -4.12 -6.59
N LEU A 40 21.77 -3.15 -6.87
CA LEU A 40 20.82 -3.27 -7.97
C LEU A 40 21.58 -3.25 -9.31
N THR A 41 21.05 -3.98 -10.29
CA THR A 41 21.51 -3.91 -11.68
C THR A 41 20.55 -3.06 -12.50
N SER A 42 20.97 -2.63 -13.70
CA SER A 42 20.11 -1.92 -14.65
C SER A 42 18.89 -2.74 -15.12
N THR A 43 18.89 -4.05 -14.86
CA THR A 43 17.82 -4.99 -15.16
C THR A 43 16.95 -5.33 -13.94
N TYR A 44 16.98 -4.49 -12.90
CA TYR A 44 16.18 -4.66 -11.69
C TYR A 44 14.68 -4.81 -12.02
N SER A 45 14.03 -5.77 -11.38
CA SER A 45 12.59 -6.03 -11.50
C SER A 45 12.07 -6.74 -10.25
N LEU A 46 10.75 -6.74 -10.06
CA LEU A 46 10.11 -7.54 -9.01
C LEU A 46 10.40 -9.03 -9.17
N ARG A 47 10.46 -9.52 -10.41
CA ARG A 47 10.83 -10.91 -10.69
C ARG A 47 12.20 -11.25 -10.15
N ALA A 48 13.16 -10.34 -10.27
CA ALA A 48 14.51 -10.57 -9.79
C ALA A 48 14.58 -10.67 -8.25
N GLU A 49 13.71 -9.94 -7.52
CA GLU A 49 13.55 -10.11 -6.06
C GLU A 49 12.96 -11.47 -5.68
N VAL A 50 12.00 -11.97 -6.47
CA VAL A 50 11.40 -13.30 -6.28
C VAL A 50 12.42 -14.40 -6.55
N GLU A 51 13.23 -14.26 -7.60
CA GLU A 51 14.32 -15.18 -7.95
C GLU A 51 15.38 -15.23 -6.84
N ASP A 52 15.79 -14.07 -6.29
CA ASP A 52 16.70 -14.01 -5.14
C ASP A 52 16.13 -14.71 -3.91
N LEU A 53 14.87 -14.43 -3.59
CA LEU A 53 14.22 -15.08 -2.45
C LEU A 53 14.12 -16.59 -2.67
N GLY A 54 13.93 -17.05 -3.91
CA GLY A 54 14.00 -18.45 -4.29
C GLY A 54 15.35 -19.08 -3.92
N VAL A 55 16.45 -18.44 -4.30
CA VAL A 55 17.82 -18.89 -3.96
C VAL A 55 18.04 -18.94 -2.45
N VAL A 56 17.55 -17.92 -1.72
CA VAL A 56 17.66 -17.91 -0.26
C VAL A 56 16.84 -19.06 0.34
N LEU A 57 15.59 -19.25 -0.06
CA LEU A 57 14.75 -20.34 0.42
C LEU A 57 15.35 -21.73 0.12
N ASP A 58 16.07 -21.90 -1.00
CA ASP A 58 16.77 -23.15 -1.32
C ASP A 58 17.93 -23.43 -0.36
N ALA A 59 18.59 -22.39 0.15
CA ALA A 59 19.62 -22.51 1.17
C ALA A 59 19.07 -22.80 2.58
N PHE A 60 17.76 -22.64 2.79
CA PHE A 60 17.07 -22.91 4.06
C PHE A 60 15.92 -23.93 3.87
N PRO A 61 16.24 -25.18 3.49
CA PRO A 61 15.26 -26.25 3.38
C PRO A 61 14.66 -26.51 4.77
N GLY A 62 13.34 -26.36 4.91
CA GLY A 62 12.65 -26.39 6.21
C GLY A 62 12.09 -25.04 6.67
N THR A 63 12.05 -24.03 5.80
CA THR A 63 11.30 -22.80 6.08
C THR A 63 9.80 -23.10 6.23
N GLU A 64 9.31 -23.13 7.47
CA GLU A 64 7.90 -23.40 7.78
C GLU A 64 6.99 -22.18 7.57
N ALA A 65 7.52 -20.97 7.84
CA ALA A 65 6.80 -19.72 7.66
C ALA A 65 7.66 -18.67 6.97
N LEU A 66 7.06 -17.99 5.99
CA LEU A 66 7.63 -16.83 5.30
C LEU A 66 6.82 -15.59 5.67
N PHE A 67 7.44 -14.68 6.42
CA PHE A 67 6.85 -13.40 6.80
C PHE A 67 7.44 -12.29 5.92
N GLY A 68 6.59 -11.49 5.31
CA GLY A 68 7.00 -10.34 4.52
C GLY A 68 6.26 -9.08 4.95
N TRP A 69 6.99 -7.97 5.10
CA TRP A 69 6.42 -6.67 5.43
C TRP A 69 6.46 -5.73 4.22
N SER A 70 5.39 -4.97 3.97
CA SER A 70 5.36 -3.95 2.92
C SER A 70 5.77 -4.53 1.56
N TYR A 71 6.79 -3.99 0.91
CA TYR A 71 7.35 -4.51 -0.33
C TYR A 71 7.79 -5.98 -0.23
N GLY A 72 8.35 -6.38 0.92
CA GLY A 72 8.70 -7.77 1.21
C GLY A 72 7.47 -8.68 1.33
N GLY A 73 6.32 -8.14 1.73
CA GLY A 73 5.04 -8.84 1.72
C GLY A 73 4.59 -9.20 0.30
N LEU A 74 4.74 -8.27 -0.65
CA LEU A 74 4.48 -8.54 -2.07
C LEU A 74 5.43 -9.61 -2.63
N ILE A 75 6.73 -9.50 -2.36
CA ILE A 75 7.72 -10.50 -2.79
C ILE A 75 7.37 -11.88 -2.24
N ALA A 76 6.99 -11.98 -0.95
CA ALA A 76 6.61 -13.24 -0.34
C ALA A 76 5.36 -13.86 -1.00
N LEU A 77 4.35 -13.03 -1.29
CA LEU A 77 3.14 -13.46 -1.99
C LEU A 77 3.41 -13.92 -3.43
N LEU A 78 4.32 -13.26 -4.14
CA LEU A 78 4.75 -13.65 -5.49
C LEU A 78 5.57 -14.94 -5.47
N ALA A 79 6.52 -15.09 -4.54
CA ALA A 79 7.30 -16.32 -4.38
C ALA A 79 6.39 -17.53 -4.09
N ALA A 80 5.36 -17.33 -3.27
CA ALA A 80 4.33 -18.33 -3.00
C ALA A 80 3.41 -18.64 -4.20
N GLY A 81 3.49 -17.88 -5.29
CA GLY A 81 2.88 -18.22 -6.58
C GLY A 81 3.77 -19.18 -7.40
N GLU A 82 5.08 -19.09 -7.24
CA GLU A 82 6.05 -19.86 -8.03
C GLU A 82 6.46 -21.17 -7.37
N ARG A 83 6.43 -21.24 -6.03
CA ARG A 83 6.83 -22.44 -5.28
C ARG A 83 5.96 -22.76 -4.07
N PRO A 84 5.90 -24.03 -3.64
CA PRO A 84 5.17 -24.42 -2.44
C PRO A 84 5.76 -23.77 -1.19
N LEU A 85 4.91 -23.19 -0.35
CA LEU A 85 5.28 -22.64 0.95
C LEU A 85 4.24 -23.01 2.01
N PRO A 86 4.62 -23.58 3.18
CA PRO A 86 3.62 -24.02 4.15
C PRO A 86 2.79 -22.86 4.73
N HIS A 87 3.44 -21.73 5.04
CA HIS A 87 2.75 -20.57 5.59
C HIS A 87 3.37 -19.27 5.09
N VAL A 88 2.53 -18.38 4.57
CA VAL A 88 2.91 -17.01 4.18
C VAL A 88 2.17 -16.02 5.07
N ILE A 89 2.91 -15.12 5.70
CA ILE A 89 2.36 -14.02 6.49
C ILE A 89 2.76 -12.72 5.79
N ALA A 90 1.81 -12.06 5.13
CA ALA A 90 2.07 -10.78 4.50
C ALA A 90 1.49 -9.65 5.37
N TYR A 91 2.38 -8.87 5.96
CA TYR A 91 2.03 -7.72 6.79
C TYR A 91 2.07 -6.44 5.96
N GLU A 92 0.90 -5.84 5.75
CA GLU A 92 0.70 -4.64 4.94
C GLU A 92 1.38 -4.73 3.56
N PRO A 93 1.12 -5.77 2.75
CA PRO A 93 1.74 -5.89 1.44
C PRO A 93 1.33 -4.70 0.55
N VAL A 94 2.32 -4.07 -0.10
CA VAL A 94 2.07 -3.04 -1.12
C VAL A 94 1.77 -3.70 -2.46
N ILE A 95 0.75 -3.23 -3.18
CA ILE A 95 0.34 -3.80 -4.46
C ILE A 95 -0.01 -2.67 -5.42
N ARG A 96 0.33 -2.85 -6.70
CA ARG A 96 0.06 -1.85 -7.73
C ARG A 96 -1.44 -1.55 -7.86
N PRO A 97 -1.83 -0.31 -8.21
CA PRO A 97 -0.98 0.88 -8.26
C PRO A 97 -0.59 1.35 -6.86
N PHE A 98 0.65 1.79 -6.66
CA PHE A 98 1.13 2.31 -5.38
C PHE A 98 2.16 3.43 -5.59
N GLY A 99 1.96 4.59 -4.96
CA GLY A 99 2.91 5.71 -5.00
C GLY A 99 3.24 6.24 -6.40
N LEU A 100 2.33 6.09 -7.37
CA LEU A 100 2.56 6.55 -8.76
C LEU A 100 2.75 8.08 -8.86
N ASP A 101 2.05 8.83 -8.02
CA ASP A 101 2.16 10.29 -7.92
C ASP A 101 3.50 10.76 -7.34
N VAL A 102 4.19 9.87 -6.62
CA VAL A 102 5.48 10.14 -5.97
C VAL A 102 6.65 9.82 -6.90
N LEU A 103 6.46 8.88 -7.83
CA LEU A 103 7.52 8.33 -8.66
C LEU A 103 8.28 9.39 -9.50
N PRO A 104 7.65 10.43 -10.10
CA PRO A 104 8.37 11.46 -10.84
C PRO A 104 9.37 12.24 -9.97
N ASP A 105 8.97 12.64 -8.77
CA ASP A 105 9.84 13.41 -7.85
C ASP A 105 10.95 12.53 -7.29
N LEU A 106 10.66 11.24 -7.06
CA LEU A 106 11.64 10.26 -6.62
C LEU A 106 12.72 10.02 -7.69
N ARG A 107 12.33 9.98 -8.97
CA ARG A 107 13.27 9.91 -10.11
C ARG A 107 14.13 11.16 -10.21
N ALA A 108 13.52 12.34 -10.11
CA ALA A 108 14.26 13.59 -10.16
C ALA A 108 15.31 13.70 -9.04
N ALA A 109 14.97 13.26 -7.81
CA ALA A 109 15.89 13.21 -6.69
C ALA A 109 17.03 12.18 -6.91
N GLU A 110 16.72 11.00 -7.46
CA GLU A 110 17.72 9.99 -7.82
C GLU A 110 18.68 10.49 -8.90
N GLU A 111 18.16 11.10 -9.97
CA GLU A 111 18.95 11.68 -11.07
C GLU A 111 19.87 12.81 -10.58
N ALA A 112 19.43 13.58 -9.59
CA ALA A 112 20.23 14.61 -8.93
C ALA A 112 21.26 14.05 -7.92
N GLY A 113 21.21 12.76 -7.60
CA GLY A 113 22.04 12.16 -6.55
C GLY A 113 21.66 12.62 -5.12
N ASP A 114 20.46 13.17 -4.94
CA ASP A 114 20.00 13.75 -3.67
C ASP A 114 19.28 12.68 -2.82
N LEU A 115 20.07 11.86 -2.12
CA LEU A 115 19.54 10.83 -1.22
C LEU A 115 18.74 11.43 -0.04
N ASP A 116 19.01 12.67 0.35
CA ASP A 116 18.29 13.35 1.43
C ASP A 116 16.86 13.70 1.00
N ALA A 117 16.69 14.13 -0.25
CA ALA A 117 15.39 14.30 -0.89
C ALA A 117 14.66 12.95 -1.04
N VAL A 118 15.35 11.88 -1.48
CA VAL A 118 14.75 10.53 -1.58
C VAL A 118 14.22 10.06 -0.22
N VAL A 119 15.01 10.15 0.85
CA VAL A 119 14.56 9.77 2.21
C VAL A 119 13.34 10.59 2.62
N GLY A 120 13.38 11.91 2.41
CA GLY A 120 12.29 12.82 2.74
C GLY A 120 11.00 12.51 1.98
N ILE A 121 11.10 12.24 0.67
CA ILE A 121 9.96 11.89 -0.18
C ILE A 121 9.32 10.58 0.30
N VAL A 122 10.11 9.52 0.50
CA VAL A 122 9.57 8.23 0.94
C VAL A 122 8.91 8.37 2.31
N HIS A 123 9.57 9.01 3.28
CA HIS A 123 9.04 9.12 4.63
C HIS A 123 7.78 10.00 4.71
N ARG A 124 7.73 11.10 3.97
CA ARG A 124 6.58 12.03 4.01
C ARG A 124 5.41 11.64 3.12
N ARG A 125 5.67 11.10 1.93
CA ARG A 125 4.63 10.89 0.91
C ARG A 125 4.21 9.45 0.75
N ILE A 126 5.10 8.50 1.03
CA ILE A 126 4.77 7.06 0.97
C ILE A 126 4.38 6.56 2.36
N ALA A 127 5.25 6.79 3.35
CA ALA A 127 5.02 6.44 4.74
C ALA A 127 4.06 7.41 5.44
N GLY A 128 3.95 8.65 4.96
CA GLY A 128 3.02 9.66 5.49
C GLY A 128 3.43 10.23 6.86
N LEU A 129 4.72 10.25 7.17
CA LEU A 129 5.25 10.91 8.36
C LEU A 129 5.11 12.43 8.27
N ASP A 130 4.80 13.05 9.41
CA ASP A 130 4.74 14.49 9.54
C ASP A 130 6.13 15.11 9.32
N ALA A 131 6.18 16.32 8.75
CA ALA A 131 7.43 17.00 8.45
C ALA A 131 8.33 17.15 9.69
N ALA A 132 7.74 17.48 10.84
CA ALA A 132 8.48 17.60 12.10
C ALA A 132 9.14 16.28 12.55
N VAL A 133 8.50 15.13 12.26
CA VAL A 133 9.08 13.81 12.55
C VAL A 133 10.26 13.54 11.62
N VAL A 134 10.13 13.88 10.34
CA VAL A 134 11.22 13.72 9.38
C VAL A 134 12.41 14.63 9.70
N GLU A 135 12.17 15.87 10.15
CA GLU A 135 13.26 16.74 10.62
C GLU A 135 13.91 16.20 11.91
N ALA A 136 13.14 15.60 12.82
CA ALA A 136 13.70 14.94 13.99
C ALA A 136 14.56 13.73 13.62
N LEU A 137 14.14 12.92 12.63
CA LEU A 137 14.95 11.84 12.08
C LEU A 137 16.23 12.37 11.42
N ARG A 138 16.13 13.49 10.69
CA ARG A 138 17.30 14.14 10.06
C ARG A 138 18.29 14.70 11.07
N ALA A 139 17.82 15.11 12.25
CA ALA A 139 18.68 15.58 13.33
C ALA A 139 19.56 14.45 13.92
N ASP A 140 19.11 13.19 13.86
CA ASP A 140 19.93 12.01 14.16
C ASP A 140 20.83 11.67 12.95
N ARG A 141 22.08 12.13 12.99
CA ARG A 141 23.02 11.95 11.87
C ARG A 141 23.30 10.49 11.53
N GLU A 142 23.48 9.63 12.53
CA GLU A 142 23.81 8.23 12.28
C GLU A 142 22.60 7.48 11.71
N GLY A 143 21.43 7.68 12.31
CA GLY A 143 20.18 7.14 11.81
C GLY A 143 19.87 7.64 10.40
N TRP A 144 20.07 8.92 10.14
CA TRP A 144 19.83 9.51 8.82
C TRP A 144 20.78 8.99 7.75
N GLU A 145 22.06 8.81 8.05
CA GLU A 145 23.01 8.16 7.13
C GLU A 145 22.62 6.72 6.81
N ALA A 146 22.09 5.97 7.78
CA ALA A 146 21.54 4.65 7.53
C ALA A 146 20.34 4.70 6.58
N LEU A 147 19.42 5.65 6.79
CA LEU A 147 18.28 5.86 5.89
C LEU A 147 18.73 6.24 4.47
N ARG A 148 19.74 7.12 4.32
CA ARG A 148 20.31 7.49 3.01
C ARG A 148 20.85 6.28 2.27
N ARG A 149 21.55 5.37 2.95
CA ARG A 149 22.02 4.11 2.35
C ARG A 149 20.86 3.21 1.91
N LEU A 150 19.83 3.09 2.75
CA LEU A 150 18.64 2.26 2.47
C LEU A 150 17.71 2.87 1.41
N ALA A 151 17.84 4.18 1.14
CA ALA A 151 17.06 4.92 0.16
C ALA A 151 17.49 4.66 -1.29
N GLY A 152 18.75 4.27 -1.52
CA GLY A 152 19.29 4.09 -2.88
C GLY A 152 18.40 3.24 -3.81
N PRO A 153 17.85 2.10 -3.36
CA PRO A 153 16.97 1.28 -4.19
C PRO A 153 15.54 1.82 -4.38
N ALA A 154 15.11 2.86 -3.66
CA ALA A 154 13.69 3.20 -3.50
C ALA A 154 12.99 3.55 -4.82
N CYS A 155 13.67 4.28 -5.71
CA CYS A 155 13.13 4.66 -7.02
C CYS A 155 12.89 3.42 -7.90
N ALA A 156 13.92 2.59 -8.05
CA ALA A 156 13.84 1.35 -8.81
C ALA A 156 12.80 0.36 -8.25
N GLU A 157 12.71 0.23 -6.92
CA GLU A 157 11.68 -0.56 -6.24
C GLU A 157 10.27 -0.08 -6.56
N LEU A 158 10.02 1.23 -6.41
CA LEU A 158 8.70 1.81 -6.69
C LEU A 158 8.33 1.72 -8.17
N ALA A 159 9.31 1.89 -9.07
CA ALA A 159 9.11 1.70 -10.50
C ALA A 159 8.78 0.24 -10.84
N ALA A 160 9.52 -0.73 -10.30
CA ALA A 160 9.30 -2.16 -10.55
C ALA A 160 7.94 -2.63 -10.03
N LEU A 161 7.52 -2.14 -8.86
CA LEU A 161 6.20 -2.44 -8.30
C LEU A 161 5.07 -2.11 -9.28
N ASN A 162 5.18 -0.97 -9.96
CA ASN A 162 4.15 -0.46 -10.85
C ASN A 162 4.32 -0.88 -12.32
N GLY A 163 5.50 -1.35 -12.71
CA GLY A 163 5.81 -1.77 -14.07
C GLY A 163 5.13 -3.09 -14.45
N ASP A 164 5.55 -4.19 -13.81
CA ASP A 164 5.17 -5.54 -14.21
C ASP A 164 3.72 -5.88 -13.83
N ALA A 165 3.04 -6.64 -14.69
CA ALA A 165 1.71 -7.16 -14.39
C ALA A 165 1.81 -8.18 -13.25
N VAL A 166 1.33 -7.80 -12.06
CA VAL A 166 1.18 -8.72 -10.92
C VAL A 166 0.11 -9.75 -11.27
N PRO A 167 0.33 -11.06 -11.04
CA PRO A 167 -0.69 -12.07 -11.28
C PRO A 167 -2.00 -11.77 -10.55
N GLU A 168 -3.13 -12.07 -11.20
CA GLU A 168 -4.47 -11.85 -10.62
C GLU A 168 -4.68 -12.67 -9.32
N ALA A 169 -4.02 -13.82 -9.21
CA ALA A 169 -3.98 -14.64 -8.00
C ALA A 169 -2.55 -14.72 -7.46
N LEU A 170 -2.35 -14.21 -6.25
CA LEU A 170 -1.10 -14.32 -5.51
C LEU A 170 -1.12 -15.49 -4.53
N ALA A 171 0.06 -15.98 -4.16
CA ALA A 171 0.25 -17.06 -3.19
C ALA A 171 -0.51 -18.36 -3.49
N GLY A 172 -0.76 -18.67 -4.77
CA GLY A 172 -1.56 -19.83 -5.18
C GLY A 172 -0.99 -21.19 -4.78
N ARG A 173 0.29 -21.26 -4.40
CA ARG A 173 0.98 -22.47 -3.93
C ARG A 173 1.30 -22.44 -2.43
N ALA A 174 0.76 -21.47 -1.68
CA ALA A 174 0.81 -21.52 -0.24
C ALA A 174 -0.28 -22.44 0.34
N ASP A 175 0.06 -23.20 1.39
CA ASP A 175 -0.94 -23.99 2.11
C ASP A 175 -1.82 -23.08 2.97
N ARG A 176 -1.20 -22.08 3.61
CA ARG A 176 -1.85 -21.03 4.40
C ARG A 176 -1.30 -19.65 4.07
N VAL A 177 -2.19 -18.67 3.98
CA VAL A 177 -1.83 -17.25 3.86
C VAL A 177 -2.52 -16.47 4.98
N ASP A 178 -1.76 -15.70 5.74
CA ASP A 178 -2.30 -14.72 6.68
C ASP A 178 -1.93 -13.32 6.19
N LEU A 179 -2.96 -12.52 5.91
CA LEU A 179 -2.80 -11.12 5.56
C LEU A 179 -3.08 -10.29 6.81
N ILE A 180 -2.06 -9.56 7.23
CA ILE A 180 -2.13 -8.70 8.40
C ILE A 180 -2.18 -7.26 7.90
N VAL A 181 -3.18 -6.50 8.33
CA VAL A 181 -3.29 -5.06 8.02
C VAL A 181 -3.54 -4.32 9.32
N GLY A 182 -2.89 -3.18 9.53
CA GLY A 182 -3.20 -2.32 10.67
C GLY A 182 -4.67 -1.88 10.62
N GLU A 183 -5.35 -1.87 11.76
CA GLU A 183 -6.78 -1.48 11.84
C GLU A 183 -7.07 -0.13 11.16
N LEU A 184 -6.12 0.80 11.22
CA LEU A 184 -6.23 2.14 10.63
C LEU A 184 -5.89 2.21 9.13
N ASN A 185 -5.37 1.12 8.55
CA ASN A 185 -5.19 0.94 7.11
C ASN A 185 -6.36 0.18 6.45
N ARG A 186 -7.35 -0.27 7.24
CA ARG A 186 -8.53 -0.96 6.75
C ARG A 186 -9.33 -0.09 5.78
N GLY A 187 -9.52 -0.58 4.56
CA GLY A 187 -10.35 0.09 3.55
C GLY A 187 -9.67 1.25 2.81
N ARG A 188 -8.39 1.50 3.08
CA ARG A 188 -7.57 2.48 2.35
C ARG A 188 -6.73 1.76 1.30
N ALA A 189 -6.53 2.37 0.13
CA ALA A 189 -5.59 1.84 -0.84
C ALA A 189 -4.15 1.94 -0.29
N PRO A 190 -3.28 0.95 -0.53
CA PRO A 190 -3.53 -0.33 -1.21
C PRO A 190 -4.11 -1.44 -0.31
N TYR A 191 -4.25 -1.20 1.00
CA TYR A 191 -4.50 -2.19 2.06
C TYR A 191 -5.96 -2.64 2.26
N GLY A 192 -6.79 -2.53 1.22
CA GLY A 192 -8.16 -3.07 1.20
C GLY A 192 -8.19 -4.60 1.28
N ARG A 193 -9.35 -5.19 1.63
CA ARG A 193 -9.51 -6.66 1.56
C ARG A 193 -9.20 -7.14 0.13
N PRO A 194 -8.42 -8.21 -0.07
CA PRO A 194 -8.11 -8.72 -1.40
C PRO A 194 -9.38 -9.19 -2.12
N SER A 195 -9.61 -8.68 -3.32
CA SER A 195 -10.73 -9.04 -4.17
C SER A 195 -10.47 -8.59 -5.61
N ARG A 196 -11.18 -9.18 -6.58
CA ARG A 196 -11.18 -8.68 -7.98
C ARG A 196 -11.56 -7.20 -8.11
N ARG A 197 -12.20 -6.62 -7.10
CA ARG A 197 -12.64 -5.21 -7.07
C ARG A 197 -11.65 -4.31 -6.33
N SER A 198 -10.59 -4.86 -5.74
CA SER A 198 -9.56 -4.08 -5.06
C SER A 198 -8.69 -3.35 -6.09
N PRO A 199 -8.09 -2.20 -5.75
CA PRO A 199 -7.11 -1.56 -6.63
C PRO A 199 -6.05 -2.59 -7.06
N GLY A 200 -5.82 -2.73 -8.37
CA GLY A 200 -4.93 -3.75 -8.94
C GLY A 200 -5.55 -5.13 -9.21
N GLY A 201 -6.79 -5.39 -8.81
CA GLY A 201 -7.58 -6.55 -9.24
C GLY A 201 -7.11 -7.93 -8.74
N TRP A 202 -6.42 -8.00 -7.60
CA TRP A 202 -5.76 -9.22 -7.14
C TRP A 202 -6.57 -10.01 -6.07
N ARG A 203 -6.25 -11.31 -5.92
CA ARG A 203 -6.80 -12.20 -4.88
C ARG A 203 -5.69 -13.05 -4.27
N ALA A 204 -5.85 -13.45 -3.01
CA ALA A 204 -5.05 -14.49 -2.37
C ALA A 204 -5.98 -15.64 -1.93
N PRO A 205 -6.06 -16.75 -2.68
CA PRO A 205 -6.81 -17.94 -2.27
C PRO A 205 -6.31 -18.44 -0.92
N ARG A 206 -7.22 -18.95 -0.06
CA ARG A 206 -6.89 -19.46 1.28
C ARG A 206 -6.28 -18.43 2.25
N SER A 207 -6.49 -17.14 2.00
CA SER A 207 -6.06 -16.09 2.93
C SER A 207 -7.02 -15.92 4.10
N THR A 208 -6.47 -15.82 5.30
CA THR A 208 -7.14 -15.20 6.44
C THR A 208 -6.76 -13.72 6.48
N TYR A 209 -7.69 -12.85 6.88
CA TYR A 209 -7.46 -11.42 6.96
C TYR A 209 -7.63 -10.97 8.41
N SER A 210 -6.52 -10.56 9.01
CA SER A 210 -6.41 -10.17 10.42
C SER A 210 -6.11 -8.69 10.53
N LEU A 211 -6.83 -8.01 11.42
CA LEU A 211 -6.59 -6.62 11.76
C LEU A 211 -5.86 -6.56 13.09
N VAL A 212 -4.74 -5.85 13.13
CA VAL A 212 -4.07 -5.58 14.41
C VAL A 212 -4.67 -4.31 15.00
N ARG A 213 -5.38 -4.47 16.13
CA ARG A 213 -6.05 -3.37 16.82
C ARG A 213 -5.06 -2.34 17.35
N GLY A 214 -5.39 -1.06 17.18
CA GLY A 214 -4.53 0.03 17.63
C GLY A 214 -3.18 0.14 16.92
N MET A 215 -2.95 -0.64 15.85
CA MET A 215 -1.78 -0.51 14.99
C MET A 215 -2.05 0.58 13.95
N TRP A 216 -1.22 1.61 13.99
CA TRP A 216 -1.39 2.86 13.25
C TRP A 216 -0.98 2.69 11.79
N PRO A 217 -1.41 3.57 10.88
CA PRO A 217 -0.70 3.70 9.62
C PRO A 217 0.74 4.10 9.96
N ILE A 218 1.66 3.87 9.03
CA ILE A 218 2.97 4.53 9.08
C ILE A 218 2.81 6.07 9.16
N SER A 219 1.60 6.61 8.91
CA SER A 219 1.20 8.01 9.04
C SER A 219 0.37 8.36 10.30
N ARG A 220 0.92 9.34 11.05
CA ARG A 220 0.32 10.26 12.04
C ARG A 220 0.19 9.84 13.51
N ARG A 221 0.76 10.69 14.37
CA ARG A 221 0.28 11.01 15.75
C ARG A 221 -0.51 12.33 15.69
N ARG A 222 -1.66 12.43 16.34
CA ARG A 222 -2.17 13.73 16.85
C ARG A 222 -1.51 14.01 18.22
N GLY A 223 -1.28 15.28 18.50
CA GLY A 223 -0.40 15.78 19.55
C GLY A 223 -0.63 15.24 20.96
N SER A 224 0.49 15.09 21.67
CA SER A 224 0.59 15.18 23.13
C SER A 224 2.04 15.59 23.45
N SER A 225 2.19 16.54 24.38
CA SER A 225 3.41 17.23 24.81
C SER A 225 4.64 16.32 25.09
N PRO A 226 5.88 16.88 25.13
CA PRO A 226 7.11 16.10 25.01
C PRO A 226 7.41 15.37 26.32
N GLY A 227 6.99 14.10 26.39
CA GLY A 227 7.28 13.21 27.50
C GLY A 227 7.55 11.82 26.97
N ARG A 228 8.83 11.47 26.90
CA ARG A 228 9.40 10.15 26.52
C ARG A 228 9.07 9.71 25.09
N SER A 229 10.06 9.92 24.23
CA SER A 229 10.22 9.24 22.95
C SER A 229 10.16 7.72 23.15
N THR A 230 9.23 7.05 22.47
CA THR A 230 9.33 5.63 22.13
C THR A 230 9.29 5.51 20.61
N ALA A 231 10.38 5.90 19.95
CA ALA A 231 10.72 5.31 18.67
C ALA A 231 11.03 3.83 18.96
N TRP A 232 10.15 2.89 18.59
CA TRP A 232 10.33 1.51 19.00
C TRP A 232 11.04 0.65 17.95
N PRO A 233 12.09 -0.11 18.35
CA PRO A 233 12.86 0.02 19.58
C PRO A 233 14.22 0.69 19.37
N PRO A 234 14.65 1.54 20.33
CA PRO A 234 16.05 1.84 20.54
C PRO A 234 16.72 0.66 21.26
N SER A 235 18.05 0.68 21.27
CA SER A 235 18.95 -0.16 22.03
C SER A 235 18.56 -0.32 23.52
N GLU A 236 18.71 -1.56 24.01
CA GLU A 236 18.72 -2.07 25.39
C GLU A 236 17.68 -1.56 26.42
N PRO A 237 16.79 -2.43 26.92
CA PRO A 237 16.26 -2.31 28.26
C PRO A 237 17.18 -3.05 29.25
N THR A 238 17.72 -2.33 30.23
CA THR A 238 18.29 -2.92 31.45
C THR A 238 17.17 -3.65 32.19
N LEU A 239 17.06 -4.96 31.98
CA LEU A 239 16.22 -5.85 32.78
C LEU A 239 17.11 -6.71 33.67
N ARG A 240 16.91 -6.60 34.99
CA ARG A 240 17.47 -7.52 35.98
C ARG A 240 17.00 -8.95 35.67
N PRO A 241 17.85 -9.97 35.84
CA PRO A 241 17.56 -11.32 35.39
C PRO A 241 16.52 -11.98 36.29
N LEU A 242 15.47 -12.53 35.68
CA LEU A 242 14.67 -13.60 36.26
C LEU A 242 14.77 -14.81 35.32
N SER A 243 15.62 -15.75 35.75
CA SER A 243 15.72 -17.19 35.46
C SER A 243 15.15 -17.77 34.16
N ASP A 244 16.09 -18.31 33.37
CA ASP A 244 16.07 -19.52 32.54
C ASP A 244 14.84 -19.84 31.65
N GLY A 245 15.04 -19.69 30.34
CA GLY A 245 14.21 -20.31 29.30
C GLY A 245 14.61 -19.91 27.88
N LEU A 246 15.25 -20.83 27.14
CA LEU A 246 15.53 -20.87 25.68
C LEU A 246 15.99 -19.56 24.98
N ARG A 247 17.29 -19.48 24.70
CA ARG A 247 17.91 -18.44 23.87
C ARG A 247 17.60 -18.69 22.38
N THR A 248 16.81 -17.82 21.76
CA THR A 248 16.68 -17.77 20.29
C THR A 248 17.98 -17.23 19.68
N THR A 249 18.60 -17.96 18.77
CA THR A 249 19.82 -17.52 18.09
C THR A 249 19.49 -16.63 16.90
N PHE A 250 19.86 -15.34 16.97
CA PHE A 250 19.87 -14.43 15.83
C PHE A 250 21.06 -14.76 14.92
N ARG A 251 20.83 -14.85 13.61
CA ARG A 251 21.89 -14.97 12.59
C ARG A 251 21.64 -13.96 11.47
N PRO A 252 22.44 -12.89 11.36
CA PRO A 252 22.48 -12.10 10.13
C PRO A 252 23.12 -12.95 9.04
N LEU A 253 22.51 -13.02 7.86
CA LEU A 253 22.94 -13.91 6.79
C LEU A 253 23.69 -13.15 5.70
N ASP A 254 24.93 -13.59 5.44
CA ASP A 254 25.77 -13.16 4.34
C ASP A 254 25.47 -14.02 3.10
N ALA A 255 24.83 -13.43 2.08
CA ALA A 255 24.48 -14.13 0.84
C ALA A 255 25.69 -14.43 -0.09
N VAL A 256 26.93 -14.21 0.34
CA VAL A 256 28.11 -14.28 -0.55
C VAL A 256 29.05 -15.46 -0.26
N SER A 257 28.94 -16.15 0.87
CA SER A 257 29.81 -17.32 1.15
C SER A 257 29.23 -18.67 0.69
N ALA A 258 27.90 -18.82 0.63
CA ALA A 258 27.28 -20.11 0.28
C ALA A 258 27.32 -20.44 -1.22
N ALA A 259 27.49 -19.45 -2.10
CA ALA A 259 27.45 -19.64 -3.55
C ALA A 259 28.79 -20.09 -4.18
N PHE A 260 29.91 -20.02 -3.45
CA PHE A 260 31.24 -20.32 -4.00
C PHE A 260 31.72 -21.76 -3.80
N SER A 261 31.08 -22.57 -2.96
CA SER A 261 31.49 -23.97 -2.73
C SER A 261 30.64 -25.04 -3.41
N ALA A 262 29.59 -24.68 -4.16
CA ALA A 262 28.69 -25.64 -4.81
C ALA A 262 28.85 -25.75 -6.34
N ARG A 263 29.85 -25.10 -6.97
CA ARG A 263 30.18 -25.27 -8.39
C ARG A 263 31.34 -26.24 -8.60
N SER A 264 31.13 -27.53 -8.30
CA SER A 264 32.04 -28.59 -8.77
C SER A 264 31.49 -30.00 -8.53
N ALA A 265 30.32 -30.35 -9.07
CA ALA A 265 29.99 -31.77 -9.25
C ALA A 265 28.92 -32.02 -10.33
N ARG A 266 29.42 -32.40 -11.51
CA ARG A 266 28.92 -33.45 -12.43
C ARG A 266 27.42 -33.48 -12.78
N ARG A 267 27.16 -33.20 -14.07
CA ARG A 267 26.00 -33.68 -14.83
C ARG A 267 25.95 -35.22 -14.88
N PRO A 268 24.75 -35.78 -15.08
CA PRO A 268 24.57 -36.57 -16.29
C PRO A 268 23.32 -36.21 -17.10
N ASP A 269 23.42 -36.53 -18.38
CA ASP A 269 22.41 -36.40 -19.44
C ASP A 269 21.10 -37.15 -19.15
N MET A 270 19.98 -36.64 -19.66
CA MET A 270 19.06 -37.47 -20.44
C MET A 270 18.13 -36.65 -21.35
N ARG A 271 17.92 -37.22 -22.54
CA ARG A 271 17.21 -36.70 -23.72
C ARG A 271 15.70 -36.94 -23.63
N TRP A 272 14.91 -36.08 -24.27
CA TRP A 272 13.59 -36.45 -24.78
C TRP A 272 13.43 -36.01 -26.23
N ARG A 273 13.05 -36.97 -27.09
CA ARG A 273 12.59 -36.75 -28.47
C ARG A 273 11.07 -36.52 -28.46
N ALA A 274 10.64 -35.81 -29.50
CA ALA A 274 9.33 -35.22 -29.73
C ALA A 274 8.17 -36.20 -29.84
N ASP A 275 6.95 -35.68 -29.66
CA ASP A 275 5.89 -36.00 -30.61
C ASP A 275 5.00 -34.79 -30.93
N ARG A 276 4.85 -34.52 -32.23
CA ARG A 276 3.90 -33.56 -32.81
C ARG A 276 2.66 -34.36 -33.21
N GLN A 277 1.51 -34.02 -32.66
CA GLN A 277 0.23 -34.25 -33.33
C GLN A 277 -0.59 -32.97 -33.35
N ARG A 278 -0.78 -32.45 -34.56
CA ARG A 278 -1.93 -31.59 -34.93
C ARG A 278 -2.94 -32.49 -35.61
N LEU A 279 -4.21 -32.34 -35.24
CA LEU A 279 -5.48 -32.68 -35.91
C LEU A 279 -6.55 -32.49 -34.81
N GLY A 280 -7.65 -31.76 -34.89
CA GLY A 280 -8.35 -31.03 -35.94
C GLY A 280 -9.59 -30.40 -35.28
N THR A 281 -10.07 -29.29 -35.86
CA THR A 281 -11.44 -28.76 -35.87
C THR A 281 -12.47 -29.17 -34.80
N ASP A 282 -12.84 -28.17 -33.98
CA ASP A 282 -14.20 -27.76 -33.57
C ASP A 282 -15.21 -28.83 -33.17
N HIS A 283 -15.53 -28.95 -31.87
CA HIS A 283 -16.89 -29.24 -31.39
C HIS A 283 -17.14 -28.62 -30.01
N ARG A 284 -18.08 -27.67 -29.97
CA ARG A 284 -18.70 -27.10 -28.77
C ARG A 284 -19.39 -28.19 -27.95
N VAL A 285 -19.04 -28.32 -26.67
CA VAL A 285 -19.91 -28.93 -25.65
C VAL A 285 -20.42 -27.82 -24.72
N ARG A 286 -21.67 -27.40 -24.93
CA ARG A 286 -22.42 -26.60 -23.95
C ARG A 286 -22.92 -27.53 -22.85
N VAL A 287 -22.35 -27.44 -21.65
CA VAL A 287 -22.97 -28.02 -20.45
C VAL A 287 -23.97 -27.00 -19.90
N ARG A 288 -25.27 -27.30 -20.04
CA ARG A 288 -26.36 -26.62 -19.30
C ARG A 288 -26.47 -27.29 -17.92
N ALA A 289 -26.09 -26.58 -16.86
CA ALA A 289 -26.54 -26.91 -15.51
C ALA A 289 -27.78 -26.05 -15.20
N ARG A 290 -28.96 -26.69 -15.12
CA ARG A 290 -30.15 -26.11 -14.48
C ARG A 290 -30.10 -26.50 -13.00
N ALA A 291 -29.95 -25.52 -12.12
CA ALA A 291 -30.32 -25.65 -10.72
C ALA A 291 -31.43 -24.63 -10.45
N ARG A 292 -32.62 -25.12 -10.05
CA ARG A 292 -33.69 -24.27 -9.54
C ARG A 292 -33.29 -23.87 -8.12
N PHE A 293 -33.14 -22.57 -7.88
CA PHE A 293 -33.09 -22.01 -6.53
C PHE A 293 -34.45 -21.32 -6.28
N PRO A 294 -35.03 -21.41 -5.07
CA PRO A 294 -36.21 -20.64 -4.73
C PRO A 294 -35.88 -19.14 -4.74
N ASP A 295 -36.77 -18.33 -5.30
CA ASP A 295 -36.65 -16.88 -5.42
C ASP A 295 -36.52 -16.23 -4.03
N LEU A 296 -35.32 -15.75 -3.72
CA LEU A 296 -35.10 -14.79 -2.64
C LEU A 296 -35.32 -13.38 -3.19
N PRO A 297 -36.08 -12.51 -2.49
CA PRO A 297 -36.42 -11.20 -3.02
C PRO A 297 -35.16 -10.35 -3.23
N VAL A 298 -34.94 -9.93 -4.47
CA VAL A 298 -33.95 -8.90 -4.82
C VAL A 298 -34.42 -7.59 -4.21
N PRO A 299 -33.68 -6.93 -3.29
CA PRO A 299 -34.07 -5.63 -2.81
C PRO A 299 -34.00 -4.66 -3.99
N ARG A 300 -35.13 -4.03 -4.30
CA ARG A 300 -35.21 -2.91 -5.22
C ARG A 300 -34.23 -1.84 -4.75
N ARG A 301 -33.37 -1.34 -5.65
CA ARG A 301 -32.59 -0.12 -5.42
C ARG A 301 -33.59 1.01 -5.18
N ASN A 302 -33.79 1.40 -3.93
CA ASN A 302 -34.37 2.69 -3.62
C ASN A 302 -33.30 3.73 -3.92
N THR A 303 -33.46 4.44 -5.03
CA THR A 303 -32.83 5.75 -5.23
C THR A 303 -33.49 6.69 -4.22
N MET A 304 -32.95 6.76 -3.00
CA MET A 304 -33.27 7.89 -2.12
C MET A 304 -32.44 9.07 -2.64
N THR A 305 -33.06 9.96 -3.40
CA THR A 305 -32.54 11.32 -3.55
C THR A 305 -32.60 11.96 -2.18
N THR A 306 -31.44 12.08 -1.54
CA THR A 306 -31.29 12.83 -0.29
C THR A 306 -31.58 14.30 -0.61
N SER A 307 -32.67 14.86 -0.09
CA SER A 307 -33.04 16.26 -0.31
C SER A 307 -32.07 17.17 0.46
N ILE A 308 -31.47 18.13 -0.25
CA ILE A 308 -30.62 19.17 0.32
C ILE A 308 -31.54 20.32 0.75
N SER A 309 -31.57 20.63 2.05
CA SER A 309 -32.49 21.62 2.62
C SER A 309 -32.06 23.08 2.38
N ASP A 310 -30.75 23.34 2.22
CA ASP A 310 -30.23 24.70 1.97
C ASP A 310 -30.17 24.97 0.45
N PRO A 311 -30.95 25.94 -0.07
CA PRO A 311 -31.06 26.19 -1.52
C PRO A 311 -29.77 26.77 -2.12
N VAL A 312 -28.89 27.35 -1.31
CA VAL A 312 -27.59 27.82 -1.79
C VAL A 312 -26.66 26.63 -2.03
N VAL A 313 -26.64 25.67 -1.11
CA VAL A 313 -25.86 24.43 -1.23
C VAL A 313 -26.39 23.54 -2.35
N GLU A 314 -27.72 23.49 -2.54
CA GLU A 314 -28.33 22.78 -3.66
C GLU A 314 -27.87 23.36 -5.02
N ARG A 315 -27.85 24.69 -5.16
CA ARG A 315 -27.32 25.37 -6.37
C ARG A 315 -25.84 25.06 -6.60
N PHE A 316 -25.04 25.00 -5.54
CA PHE A 316 -23.62 24.61 -5.63
C PHE A 316 -23.48 23.19 -6.21
N VAL A 317 -24.19 22.21 -5.66
CA VAL A 317 -24.16 20.82 -6.14
C VAL A 317 -24.66 20.71 -7.58
N ALA A 318 -25.71 21.46 -7.94
CA ALA A 318 -26.23 21.51 -9.30
C ALA A 318 -25.20 22.07 -10.30
N ALA A 319 -24.50 23.16 -9.94
CA ALA A 319 -23.47 23.76 -10.78
C ALA A 319 -22.29 22.80 -11.02
N VAL A 320 -21.80 22.13 -9.96
CA VAL A 320 -20.76 21.10 -10.07
C VAL A 320 -21.20 19.98 -11.02
N ASN A 321 -22.39 19.42 -10.82
CA ASN A 321 -22.90 18.32 -11.63
C ASN A 321 -23.20 18.68 -13.10
N ALA A 322 -23.50 19.96 -13.37
CA ALA A 322 -23.67 20.49 -14.72
C ALA A 322 -22.33 20.82 -15.40
N GLY A 323 -21.22 20.89 -14.64
CA GLY A 323 -19.95 21.42 -15.13
C GLY A 323 -20.03 22.90 -15.47
N ASP A 324 -20.94 23.65 -14.83
CA ASP A 324 -21.18 25.07 -15.11
C ASP A 324 -20.35 25.95 -14.16
N GLU A 325 -19.16 26.32 -14.62
CA GLU A 325 -18.23 27.17 -13.88
C GLU A 325 -18.79 28.58 -13.60
N THR A 326 -19.65 29.10 -14.48
CA THR A 326 -20.29 30.41 -14.29
C THR A 326 -21.31 30.35 -13.18
N ALA A 327 -22.18 29.33 -13.20
CA ALA A 327 -23.15 29.11 -12.14
C ALA A 327 -22.47 28.81 -10.81
N PHE A 328 -21.37 28.04 -10.82
CA PHE A 328 -20.56 27.74 -9.63
C PHE A 328 -19.93 28.99 -9.03
N THR A 329 -19.35 29.87 -9.86
CA THR A 329 -18.75 31.12 -9.37
C THR A 329 -19.83 32.06 -8.81
N ALA A 330 -21.02 32.10 -9.41
CA ALA A 330 -22.11 32.95 -8.97
C ALA A 330 -22.70 32.58 -7.59
N VAL A 331 -22.57 31.31 -7.16
CA VAL A 331 -22.99 30.85 -5.82
C VAL A 331 -21.96 31.17 -4.73
N LEU A 332 -20.74 31.59 -5.08
CA LEU A 332 -19.70 31.97 -4.14
C LEU A 332 -19.69 33.49 -3.85
N THR A 333 -19.27 33.87 -2.65
CA THR A 333 -18.90 35.27 -2.38
C THR A 333 -17.59 35.62 -3.09
N GLU A 334 -17.33 36.92 -3.30
CA GLU A 334 -16.10 37.38 -3.97
C GLU A 334 -14.82 36.99 -3.19
N ASP A 335 -14.93 36.90 -1.86
CA ASP A 335 -13.88 36.54 -0.92
C ASP A 335 -13.94 35.07 -0.47
N ALA A 336 -14.64 34.21 -1.23
CA ALA A 336 -14.84 32.83 -0.83
C ALA A 336 -13.52 32.06 -0.68
N THR A 337 -13.42 31.24 0.36
CA THR A 337 -12.25 30.39 0.62
C THR A 337 -12.61 28.91 0.61
N MET A 338 -11.61 28.06 0.42
CA MET A 338 -11.82 26.63 0.56
C MET A 338 -10.63 25.89 1.18
N SER A 339 -10.94 24.78 1.84
CA SER A 339 -9.93 23.84 2.32
C SER A 339 -10.26 22.42 1.88
N ASP A 340 -9.19 21.64 1.69
CA ASP A 340 -9.22 20.24 1.31
C ASP A 340 -8.37 19.43 2.29
N ASP A 341 -9.02 18.47 2.97
CA ASP A 341 -8.46 17.70 4.08
C ASP A 341 -7.81 18.59 5.16
N GLY A 342 -8.45 19.75 5.41
CA GLY A 342 -8.03 20.73 6.43
C GLY A 342 -6.84 21.61 6.03
N SER A 343 -6.39 21.56 4.78
CA SER A 343 -5.39 22.48 4.23
C SER A 343 -6.06 23.53 3.35
N GLU A 344 -5.82 24.81 3.60
CA GLU A 344 -6.29 25.88 2.71
C GLU A 344 -5.71 25.70 1.31
N ARG A 345 -6.53 25.95 0.28
CA ARG A 345 -6.12 25.89 -1.12
C ARG A 345 -6.43 27.20 -1.82
N ASP A 346 -5.71 27.41 -2.92
CA ASP A 346 -6.16 28.36 -3.92
C ASP A 346 -7.46 27.82 -4.55
N LEU A 347 -8.55 28.56 -4.36
CA LEU A 347 -9.90 28.16 -4.76
C LEU A 347 -9.94 27.86 -6.27
N ALA A 348 -9.49 28.81 -7.10
CA ALA A 348 -9.59 28.72 -8.55
C ALA A 348 -8.76 27.56 -9.12
N ALA A 349 -7.51 27.41 -8.67
CA ALA A 349 -6.65 26.33 -9.09
C ALA A 349 -7.19 24.96 -8.66
N TRP A 350 -7.77 24.87 -7.45
CA TRP A 350 -8.34 23.63 -6.96
C TRP A 350 -9.62 23.24 -7.72
N THR A 351 -10.53 24.18 -7.96
CA THR A 351 -11.79 23.89 -8.68
C THR A 351 -11.54 23.53 -10.13
N GLU A 352 -10.60 24.19 -10.81
CA GLU A 352 -10.18 23.79 -12.16
C GLU A 352 -9.64 22.34 -12.14
N LYS A 353 -8.73 22.05 -11.22
CA LYS A 353 -8.09 20.74 -11.16
C LYS A 353 -9.04 19.60 -10.77
N GLU A 354 -9.96 19.83 -9.83
CA GLU A 354 -10.73 18.74 -9.21
C GLU A 354 -12.19 18.69 -9.66
N ILE A 355 -12.74 19.77 -10.24
CA ILE A 355 -14.13 19.86 -10.70
C ILE A 355 -14.21 20.04 -12.22
N PHE A 356 -13.64 21.11 -12.78
CA PHE A 356 -14.00 21.58 -14.12
C PHE A 356 -13.11 21.09 -15.26
N SER A 357 -11.85 20.73 -15.00
CA SER A 357 -10.98 20.29 -16.09
C SER A 357 -11.56 19.04 -16.77
N PRO A 358 -11.35 18.87 -18.10
CA PRO A 358 -11.84 17.70 -18.84
C PRO A 358 -11.33 16.35 -18.33
N LYS A 359 -10.28 16.34 -17.48
CA LYS A 359 -9.72 15.15 -16.83
C LYS A 359 -10.24 14.94 -15.40
N ALA A 360 -10.94 15.93 -14.84
CA ALA A 360 -11.57 15.85 -13.54
C ALA A 360 -13.04 15.46 -13.71
N ASN A 361 -13.85 16.23 -14.43
CA ASN A 361 -15.27 15.93 -14.64
C ASN A 361 -15.98 15.59 -13.31
N GLY A 362 -15.87 16.51 -12.35
CA GLY A 362 -16.33 16.32 -10.98
C GLY A 362 -17.85 16.12 -10.89
N ARG A 363 -18.28 15.11 -10.14
CA ARG A 363 -19.70 14.78 -9.92
C ARG A 363 -19.97 14.50 -8.45
N MET A 364 -21.09 15.01 -7.96
CA MET A 364 -21.55 14.88 -6.60
C MET A 364 -22.84 14.07 -6.56
N ASP A 365 -22.78 12.85 -6.01
CA ASP A 365 -23.96 12.09 -5.63
C ASP A 365 -24.14 12.17 -4.10
N VAL A 366 -25.19 12.87 -3.65
CA VAL A 366 -25.38 13.21 -2.23
C VAL A 366 -25.99 12.01 -1.49
N VAL A 367 -25.17 11.36 -0.67
CA VAL A 367 -25.54 10.16 0.11
C VAL A 367 -26.25 10.54 1.41
N GLN A 368 -25.85 11.65 2.04
CA GLN A 368 -26.45 12.14 3.27
C GLN A 368 -26.33 13.67 3.33
N ALA A 369 -27.31 14.34 3.92
CA ALA A 369 -27.28 15.76 4.25
C ALA A 369 -27.61 15.94 5.74
N SER A 370 -27.04 16.94 6.40
CA SER A 370 -27.49 17.40 7.70
C SER A 370 -28.86 18.07 7.60
N ASP A 371 -29.56 18.18 8.72
CA ASP A 371 -30.90 18.77 8.77
C ASP A 371 -30.92 20.22 8.23
N ASP A 372 -29.85 20.97 8.45
CA ASP A 372 -29.65 22.33 7.95
C ASP A 372 -29.18 22.39 6.48
N GLY A 373 -28.90 21.26 5.84
CA GLY A 373 -28.45 21.17 4.45
C GLY A 373 -27.02 21.66 4.19
N ARG A 374 -26.26 22.03 5.22
CA ARG A 374 -24.92 22.66 5.07
C ARG A 374 -23.75 21.72 5.30
N THR A 375 -24.02 20.48 5.69
CA THR A 375 -23.04 19.41 5.69
C THR A 375 -23.56 18.28 4.83
N LEU A 376 -22.77 17.85 3.87
CA LEU A 376 -23.10 16.72 2.99
C LEU A 376 -22.08 15.60 3.16
N VAL A 377 -22.55 14.36 3.01
CA VAL A 377 -21.71 13.21 2.67
C VAL A 377 -22.01 12.87 1.21
N VAL A 378 -20.97 12.86 0.39
CA VAL A 378 -21.08 12.83 -1.06
C VAL A 378 -20.20 11.73 -1.61
N ASP A 379 -20.74 10.90 -2.49
CA ASP A 379 -19.95 10.09 -3.41
C ASP A 379 -19.43 10.99 -4.53
N TYR A 380 -18.29 11.62 -4.24
CA TYR A 380 -17.63 12.51 -5.17
C TYR A 380 -16.86 11.69 -6.18
N THR A 381 -17.20 11.83 -7.46
CA THR A 381 -16.53 11.14 -8.56
C THR A 381 -15.76 12.14 -9.39
N ASN A 382 -14.51 11.82 -9.71
CA ASN A 382 -13.79 12.50 -10.78
C ASN A 382 -12.97 11.48 -11.58
N ASP A 383 -12.63 11.81 -12.82
CA ASP A 383 -11.96 10.90 -13.75
C ASP A 383 -10.47 10.69 -13.39
N THR A 384 -9.93 11.51 -12.47
CA THR A 384 -8.55 11.40 -11.97
C THR A 384 -8.42 10.36 -10.85
N TRP A 385 -9.39 10.27 -9.94
CA TRP A 385 -9.31 9.47 -8.71
C TRP A 385 -10.44 8.45 -8.55
N GLY A 386 -11.45 8.46 -9.44
CA GLY A 386 -12.65 7.65 -9.33
C GLY A 386 -13.64 8.17 -8.28
N THR A 387 -14.52 7.30 -7.78
CA THR A 387 -15.52 7.67 -6.77
C THR A 387 -14.98 7.52 -5.35
N MET A 388 -15.09 8.58 -4.56
CA MET A 388 -14.67 8.64 -3.16
C MET A 388 -15.79 9.19 -2.29
N ARG A 389 -15.93 8.67 -1.06
CA ARG A 389 -16.88 9.22 -0.10
C ARG A 389 -16.25 10.37 0.67
N THR A 390 -16.75 11.57 0.40
CA THR A 390 -16.24 12.83 0.96
C THR A 390 -17.29 13.49 1.84
N ARG A 391 -16.82 14.24 2.83
CA ARG A 391 -17.66 15.13 3.62
C ARG A 391 -17.42 16.55 3.14
N TRP A 392 -18.51 17.26 2.87
CA TRP A 392 -18.51 18.66 2.50
C TRP A 392 -19.20 19.47 3.59
N SER A 393 -18.63 20.59 3.99
CA SER A 393 -19.23 21.53 4.95
C SER A 393 -19.22 22.93 4.36
N PHE A 394 -20.33 23.65 4.48
CA PHE A 394 -20.54 24.95 3.84
C PHE A 394 -20.84 26.03 4.87
N THR A 395 -20.17 27.17 4.74
CA THR A 395 -20.53 28.41 5.44
C THR A 395 -21.24 29.32 4.45
N VAL A 396 -22.52 29.58 4.72
CA VAL A 396 -23.39 30.41 3.88
C VAL A 396 -23.53 31.79 4.53
N THR A 397 -23.25 32.84 3.75
CA THR A 397 -23.42 34.24 4.13
C THR A 397 -24.42 34.89 3.16
N GLY A 398 -25.61 35.24 3.67
CA GLY A 398 -26.70 35.72 2.81
C GLY A 398 -27.21 34.62 1.88
N ASP A 399 -27.17 34.87 0.58
CA ASP A 399 -27.60 33.96 -0.48
C ASP A 399 -26.44 33.26 -1.21
N ARG A 400 -25.22 33.31 -0.65
CA ARG A 400 -23.98 32.77 -1.23
C ARG A 400 -23.12 32.03 -0.21
N ILE A 401 -22.20 31.20 -0.71
CA ILE A 401 -21.24 30.44 0.10
C ILE A 401 -19.95 31.26 0.23
N SER A 402 -19.56 31.58 1.45
CA SER A 402 -18.29 32.26 1.75
C SER A 402 -17.16 31.29 2.07
N ARG A 403 -17.49 30.04 2.42
CA ARG A 403 -16.49 28.99 2.59
C ARG A 403 -17.06 27.61 2.34
N PHE A 404 -16.29 26.75 1.71
CA PHE A 404 -16.57 25.31 1.75
C PHE A 404 -15.33 24.52 2.12
N GLU A 405 -15.55 23.41 2.80
CA GLU A 405 -14.51 22.49 3.24
C GLU A 405 -14.86 21.11 2.72
N THR A 406 -13.90 20.45 2.08
CA THR A 406 -14.04 19.05 1.64
C THR A 406 -12.93 18.20 2.23
N GLY A 407 -13.20 16.91 2.35
CA GLY A 407 -12.24 15.93 2.84
C GLY A 407 -12.88 14.55 2.97
N GLN A 408 -12.11 13.56 3.40
CA GLN A 408 -12.63 12.20 3.54
C GLN A 408 -13.78 12.15 4.57
N ALA A 409 -14.89 11.51 4.19
CA ALA A 409 -15.99 11.32 5.14
C ALA A 409 -15.58 10.34 6.26
N PRO A 410 -15.94 10.61 7.53
CA PRO A 410 -15.78 9.64 8.60
C PRO A 410 -16.63 8.39 8.29
N ALA A 411 -16.07 7.22 8.61
CA ALA A 411 -16.66 5.90 8.31
C ALA A 411 -17.90 5.59 9.14
#